data_AF-A0A8I1IQF2-F1
#
_entry.id   AF-A0A8I1IQF2-F1
#
_cell.length_a   1.000
_cell.length_b   1.000
_cell.length_c   1.000
_cell.angle_alpha   90.00
_cell.angle_beta   90.00
_cell.angle_gamma   90.00
#
_symmetry.space_group_name_H-M   'P 1'
#
loop_
_entity.id
_entity.type
_entity.pdbx_description
1 polymer ?
#
loop_
_entity_poly.entity_id
_entity_poly.type
_entity_poly.pdbx_seq_one_letter_code
_entity_poly.pdbx_strand_id
1 'polypeptide(L)'
;MHRSVLDQSPAVHRAIAAHAEEVGELTAAAVLLFNIPDKADYWSFVDRNGGIETLKGFLANPGFLSAIGVGALSDPKRHASPEESTAIFEAKDATYDVTRAGLYEAGPAVQIIATNQSGMVLESGRIARQFLLSVDSGEIDPRLRPEEGWVFLLRSYLNFFGEQRARQVLGSSDNQADHRHYAGSVLEVMETATAAGAASSWLRGEAESAPERPAVLGDSFDWEGMIGIWARLRAGENLPDLSGEAFLTTVAIEGLIQRGEIERALDLAEETGGLNDRLTIARDVMTRQNRLCDAHGIMPGEALFLGGQLIYDFQ
;
A
#
# COMPACT_ATOMS: atom_id res chain seq x y z
N MET A 1 -0.27 -23.89 7.95
CA MET A 1 0.72 -22.80 7.98
C MET A 1 2.04 -23.34 7.47
N HIS A 2 2.37 -23.13 6.19
CA HIS A 2 3.75 -23.26 5.74
C HIS A 2 4.52 -22.10 6.35
N ARG A 3 5.34 -22.38 7.37
CA ARG A 3 6.20 -21.38 7.99
C ARG A 3 7.23 -20.99 6.95
N SER A 4 7.21 -19.74 6.50
CA SER A 4 8.26 -19.21 5.63
C SER A 4 9.62 -19.43 6.29
N VAL A 5 10.70 -19.47 5.51
CA VAL A 5 12.06 -19.48 6.07
C VAL A 5 12.25 -18.29 7.03
N LEU A 6 11.56 -17.18 6.80
CA LEU A 6 11.59 -15.98 7.64
C LEU A 6 10.89 -16.15 8.99
N ASP A 7 9.94 -17.09 9.12
CA ASP A 7 9.20 -17.38 10.37
C ASP A 7 9.90 -18.44 11.24
N GLN A 8 11.08 -18.89 10.84
CA GLN A 8 11.81 -19.92 11.54
C GLN A 8 12.53 -19.36 12.77
N SER A 9 12.86 -20.25 13.71
CA SER A 9 13.63 -19.85 14.89
C SER A 9 15.01 -19.29 14.51
N PRO A 10 15.61 -18.41 15.34
CA PRO A 10 16.98 -17.93 15.12
C PRO A 10 18.01 -19.04 14.91
N ALA A 11 17.84 -20.21 15.54
CA ALA A 11 18.73 -21.35 15.35
C ALA A 11 18.70 -21.90 13.91
N VAL A 12 17.52 -21.93 13.29
CA VAL A 12 17.35 -22.34 11.89
C VAL A 12 17.94 -21.29 10.95
N HIS A 13 17.71 -19.99 11.21
CA HIS A 13 18.35 -18.91 10.44
C HIS A 13 19.88 -19.02 10.47
N ARG A 14 20.48 -19.23 11.64
CA ARG A 14 21.94 -19.44 11.77
C ARG A 14 22.43 -20.63 10.97
N ALA A 15 21.74 -21.77 11.06
CA ALA A 15 22.15 -22.99 10.36
C ALA A 15 22.12 -22.80 8.83
N ILE A 16 21.04 -22.21 8.30
CA ILE A 16 20.91 -21.94 6.86
C ILE A 16 21.91 -20.86 6.44
N ALA A 17 22.10 -19.81 7.23
CA ALA A 17 23.05 -18.75 6.92
C ALA A 17 24.50 -19.26 6.89
N ALA A 18 24.90 -20.12 7.83
CA ALA A 18 26.21 -20.74 7.83
C ALA A 18 26.44 -21.56 6.56
N HIS A 19 25.47 -22.39 6.17
CA HIS A 19 25.56 -23.15 4.93
C HIS A 19 25.60 -22.24 3.69
N ALA A 20 24.79 -21.18 3.66
CA ALA A 20 24.79 -20.20 2.58
C ALA A 20 26.15 -19.48 2.48
N GLU A 21 26.77 -19.11 3.60
CA GLU A 21 28.12 -18.53 3.63
C GLU A 21 29.16 -19.53 3.09
N GLU A 22 29.09 -20.80 3.46
CA GLU A 22 29.99 -21.87 2.98
C GLU A 22 29.94 -22.06 1.46
N VAL A 23 28.75 -21.97 0.85
CA VAL A 23 28.58 -22.15 -0.61
C VAL A 23 28.69 -20.85 -1.40
N GLY A 24 29.00 -19.72 -0.74
CA GLY A 24 29.17 -18.42 -1.39
C GLY A 24 27.87 -17.65 -1.66
N GLU A 25 26.73 -18.11 -1.13
CA GLU A 25 25.42 -17.44 -1.18
C GLU A 25 25.31 -16.36 -0.09
N LEU A 26 26.26 -15.42 -0.14
CA LEU A 26 26.51 -14.42 0.91
C LEU A 26 25.33 -13.45 1.10
N THR A 27 24.55 -13.18 0.05
CA THR A 27 23.31 -12.40 0.14
C THR A 27 22.25 -13.11 0.98
N ALA A 28 22.05 -14.41 0.76
CA ALA A 28 21.09 -15.19 1.53
C ALA A 28 21.52 -15.29 3.01
N ALA A 29 22.82 -15.51 3.25
CA ALA A 29 23.38 -15.50 4.60
C ALA A 29 23.13 -14.17 5.31
N ALA A 30 23.42 -13.04 4.65
CA ALA A 30 23.20 -11.71 5.19
C ALA A 30 21.73 -11.46 5.57
N VAL A 31 20.79 -11.79 4.68
CA VAL A 31 19.34 -11.65 4.94
C VAL A 31 18.92 -12.48 6.16
N LEU A 32 19.32 -13.74 6.23
CA LEU A 32 18.93 -14.64 7.32
C LEU A 32 19.49 -14.18 8.67
N LEU A 33 20.77 -13.81 8.73
CA LEU A 33 21.39 -13.30 9.95
C LEU A 33 20.78 -11.94 10.36
N PHE A 34 20.43 -11.09 9.39
CA PHE A 34 19.77 -9.83 9.67
C PHE A 34 18.37 -10.01 10.27
N ASN A 35 17.65 -11.09 9.94
CA ASN A 35 16.33 -11.38 10.51
C ASN A 35 16.38 -11.93 11.95
N ILE A 36 17.58 -12.20 12.50
CA ILE A 36 17.74 -12.58 13.91
C ILE A 36 17.59 -11.33 14.79
N PRO A 37 16.89 -11.39 15.95
CA PRO A 37 16.74 -10.23 16.84
C PRO A 37 18.09 -9.67 17.35
N ASP A 38 19.01 -10.56 17.71
CA ASP A 38 20.38 -10.18 18.07
C ASP A 38 21.24 -10.02 16.80
N LYS A 39 21.71 -8.80 16.56
CA LYS A 39 22.48 -8.46 15.37
C LYS A 39 23.97 -8.83 15.46
N ALA A 40 24.43 -9.41 16.57
CA ALA A 40 25.85 -9.79 16.74
C ALA A 40 26.36 -10.72 15.64
N ASP A 41 25.55 -11.71 15.24
CA ASP A 41 25.90 -12.66 14.18
C ASP A 41 25.97 -11.97 12.81
N TYR A 42 25.05 -11.04 12.54
CA TYR A 42 25.04 -10.23 11.31
C TYR A 42 26.30 -9.36 11.22
N TRP A 43 26.63 -8.63 12.28
CA TRP A 43 27.84 -7.79 12.26
C TRP A 43 29.12 -8.61 12.15
N SER A 44 29.19 -9.75 12.82
CA SER A 44 30.31 -10.68 12.67
C SER A 44 30.44 -11.18 11.22
N PHE A 45 29.32 -11.43 10.54
CA PHE A 45 29.32 -11.78 9.12
C PHE A 45 29.80 -10.63 8.23
N VAL A 46 29.34 -9.40 8.50
CA VAL A 46 29.78 -8.19 7.80
C VAL A 46 31.28 -7.98 7.97
N ASP A 47 31.84 -8.16 9.16
CA ASP A 47 33.27 -7.99 9.41
C ASP A 47 34.13 -9.00 8.62
N ARG A 48 33.66 -10.24 8.49
CA ARG A 48 34.35 -11.29 7.70
C ARG A 48 34.27 -11.06 6.20
N ASN A 49 33.13 -10.57 5.71
CA ASN A 49 32.80 -10.55 4.28
C ASN A 49 32.77 -9.14 3.67
N GLY A 50 32.90 -8.09 4.48
CA GLY A 50 32.76 -6.68 4.09
C GLY A 50 33.86 -6.18 3.15
N GLY A 51 34.91 -6.96 2.93
CA GLY A 51 35.92 -6.70 1.89
C GLY A 51 35.44 -7.01 0.47
N ILE A 52 34.39 -7.81 0.31
CA ILE A 52 33.88 -8.26 -0.99
C ILE A 52 33.06 -7.14 -1.63
N GLU A 53 33.47 -6.68 -2.81
CA GLU A 53 32.91 -5.50 -3.47
C GLU A 53 31.40 -5.63 -3.78
N THR A 54 30.94 -6.82 -4.16
CA THR A 54 29.51 -7.13 -4.35
C THR A 54 28.72 -7.06 -3.04
N LEU A 55 29.31 -7.46 -1.92
CA LEU A 55 28.71 -7.27 -0.60
C LEU A 55 28.88 -5.87 -0.07
N LYS A 56 29.89 -5.09 -0.46
CA LYS A 56 29.99 -3.69 -0.02
C LYS A 56 28.79 -2.88 -0.48
N GLY A 57 28.37 -3.01 -1.74
CA GLY A 57 27.15 -2.32 -2.21
C GLY A 57 25.88 -2.77 -1.50
N PHE A 58 25.80 -4.06 -1.18
CA PHE A 58 24.63 -4.70 -0.58
C PHE A 58 24.54 -4.50 0.95
N LEU A 59 25.63 -4.74 1.68
CA LEU A 59 25.79 -4.55 3.13
C LEU A 59 25.95 -3.08 3.54
N ALA A 60 26.54 -2.21 2.70
CA ALA A 60 26.58 -0.76 2.96
C ALA A 60 25.23 -0.08 2.69
N ASN A 61 24.26 -0.83 2.17
CA ASN A 61 22.85 -0.46 2.19
C ASN A 61 22.05 -1.38 3.13
N PRO A 62 22.25 -1.32 4.46
CA PRO A 62 21.39 -2.01 5.42
C PRO A 62 19.91 -1.70 5.18
N GLY A 63 19.60 -0.53 4.61
CA GLY A 63 18.26 -0.17 4.17
C GLY A 63 17.62 -1.20 3.24
N PHE A 64 18.38 -1.80 2.31
CA PHE A 64 17.91 -2.86 1.39
C PHE A 64 17.64 -4.18 2.13
N LEU A 65 18.51 -4.56 3.07
CA LEU A 65 18.36 -5.78 3.88
C LEU A 65 17.23 -5.69 4.90
N SER A 66 17.09 -4.52 5.53
CA SER A 66 15.97 -4.25 6.42
C SER A 66 14.65 -4.16 5.63
N ALA A 67 14.67 -3.50 4.46
CA ALA A 67 13.51 -3.29 3.59
C ALA A 67 12.89 -4.56 2.98
N ILE A 68 13.70 -5.56 2.64
CA ILE A 68 13.26 -6.68 1.80
C ILE A 68 12.66 -7.85 2.58
N GLY A 69 12.62 -7.77 3.92
CA GLY A 69 12.17 -8.89 4.74
C GLY A 69 11.22 -8.52 5.88
N VAL A 70 10.75 -9.56 6.56
CA VAL A 70 10.06 -9.51 7.85
C VAL A 70 10.85 -8.67 8.88
N GLY A 71 12.18 -8.58 8.72
CA GLY A 71 13.07 -7.66 9.43
C GLY A 71 12.52 -6.25 9.61
N ALA A 72 12.08 -5.56 8.55
CA ALA A 72 11.50 -4.20 8.67
C ALA A 72 10.19 -4.15 9.46
N LEU A 73 9.40 -5.23 9.43
CA LEU A 73 8.19 -5.31 10.25
C LEU A 73 8.54 -5.53 11.73
N SER A 74 9.63 -6.24 12.00
CA SER A 74 10.06 -6.62 13.35
C SER A 74 11.01 -5.63 14.05
N ASP A 75 11.78 -4.87 13.29
CA ASP A 75 12.75 -3.91 13.80
C ASP A 75 12.31 -2.49 13.41
N PRO A 76 11.87 -1.66 14.37
CA PRO A 76 11.38 -0.32 14.05
C PRO A 76 12.50 0.65 13.68
N LYS A 77 13.79 0.26 13.76
CA LYS A 77 14.92 1.17 13.57
C LYS A 77 15.93 0.66 12.56
N ARG A 78 16.42 1.58 11.72
CA ARG A 78 17.61 1.33 10.92
C ARG A 78 18.85 1.36 11.81
N HIS A 79 19.77 0.43 11.56
CA HIS A 79 21.08 0.44 12.20
C HIS A 79 22.08 1.24 11.35
N ALA A 80 22.77 2.20 11.97
CA ALA A 80 23.83 2.99 11.34
C ALA A 80 25.07 2.13 11.09
N SER A 81 25.79 2.36 9.99
CA SER A 81 27.17 1.87 9.91
C SER A 81 28.12 2.83 10.64
N PRO A 82 29.20 2.34 11.28
CA PRO A 82 30.12 3.17 12.07
C PRO A 82 30.77 4.33 11.30
N GLU A 83 30.87 4.20 9.97
CA GLU A 83 31.53 5.17 9.08
C GLU A 83 30.54 6.14 8.40
N GLU A 84 29.25 6.04 8.70
CA GLU A 84 28.22 6.82 8.02
C GLU A 84 28.16 8.27 8.53
N SER A 85 28.13 9.24 7.60
CA SER A 85 27.88 10.64 7.96
C SER A 85 26.41 10.85 8.35
N THR A 86 26.13 11.87 9.18
CA THR A 86 24.77 12.19 9.61
C THR A 86 23.80 12.37 8.44
N ALA A 87 24.18 13.10 7.39
CA ALA A 87 23.32 13.33 6.23
C ALA A 87 23.01 12.04 5.45
N ILE A 88 24.00 11.15 5.31
CA ILE A 88 23.80 9.84 4.66
C ILE A 88 22.91 8.97 5.54
N PHE A 89 23.12 9.01 6.86
CA PHE A 89 22.28 8.28 7.82
C PHE A 89 20.82 8.72 7.72
N GLU A 90 20.55 10.02 7.75
CA GLU A 90 19.19 10.58 7.67
C GLU A 90 18.48 10.20 6.36
N ALA A 91 19.16 10.30 5.22
CA ALA A 91 18.56 9.96 3.92
C ALA A 91 18.21 8.47 3.82
N LYS A 92 19.09 7.60 4.31
CA LYS A 92 18.85 6.16 4.29
C LYS A 92 17.87 5.71 5.39
N ASP A 93 17.82 6.40 6.52
CA ASP A 93 16.80 6.19 7.56
C ASP A 93 15.41 6.57 7.04
N ALA A 94 15.30 7.71 6.35
CA ALA A 94 14.07 8.08 5.66
C ALA A 94 13.65 7.04 4.60
N THR A 95 14.61 6.53 3.82
CA THR A 95 14.35 5.43 2.85
C THR A 95 13.88 4.16 3.54
N TYR A 96 14.44 3.85 4.70
CA TYR A 96 14.05 2.71 5.52
C TYR A 96 12.60 2.83 5.97
N ASP A 97 12.22 3.99 6.51
CA ASP A 97 10.83 4.23 6.93
C ASP A 97 9.87 4.17 5.76
N VAL A 98 10.21 4.75 4.60
CA VAL A 98 9.42 4.65 3.37
C VAL A 98 9.17 3.20 2.99
N THR A 99 10.20 2.37 3.04
CA THR A 99 10.04 0.96 2.65
C THR A 99 9.26 0.19 3.71
N ARG A 100 9.53 0.41 5.00
CA ARG A 100 8.76 -0.19 6.10
C ARG A 100 7.29 0.19 6.00
N ALA A 101 6.96 1.45 5.72
CA ALA A 101 5.59 1.89 5.48
C ALA A 101 4.97 1.16 4.27
N GLY A 102 5.71 1.04 3.17
CA GLY A 102 5.29 0.28 1.98
C GLY A 102 5.00 -1.20 2.24
N LEU A 103 5.56 -1.80 3.30
CA LEU A 103 5.22 -3.17 3.70
C LEU A 103 3.85 -3.29 4.40
N TYR A 104 3.34 -2.19 4.95
CA TYR A 104 2.00 -2.11 5.54
C TYR A 104 0.94 -1.63 4.54
N GLU A 105 1.36 -1.02 3.43
CA GLU A 105 0.46 -0.61 2.37
C GLU A 105 -0.14 -1.81 1.63
N ALA A 106 -1.39 -1.63 1.23
CA ALA A 106 -2.11 -2.49 0.30
C ALA A 106 -2.52 -1.67 -0.92
N GLY A 107 -2.49 -2.28 -2.10
CA GLY A 107 -2.83 -1.63 -3.37
C GLY A 107 -1.67 -0.86 -4.00
N PRO A 108 -1.83 0.43 -4.40
CA PRO A 108 -0.71 1.20 -4.94
C PRO A 108 0.40 1.28 -3.90
N ALA A 109 1.64 1.00 -4.29
CA ALA A 109 2.81 1.24 -3.44
C ALA A 109 3.11 2.76 -3.34
N VAL A 110 2.18 3.54 -2.76
CA VAL A 110 2.15 5.01 -2.83
C VAL A 110 3.44 5.58 -2.29
N GLN A 111 3.93 5.10 -1.13
CA GLN A 111 5.13 5.65 -0.51
C GLN A 111 6.35 5.55 -1.43
N ILE A 112 6.53 4.40 -2.08
CA ILE A 112 7.66 4.14 -2.97
C ILE A 112 7.52 4.91 -4.27
N ILE A 113 6.32 4.89 -4.87
CA ILE A 113 6.01 5.64 -6.09
C ILE A 113 6.27 7.14 -5.87
N ALA A 114 5.67 7.72 -4.83
CA ALA A 114 5.79 9.15 -4.56
C ALA A 114 7.23 9.55 -4.23
N THR A 115 7.98 8.70 -3.52
CA THR A 115 9.41 8.93 -3.24
C THR A 115 10.24 8.93 -4.53
N ASN A 116 10.06 7.93 -5.37
CA ASN A 116 10.81 7.79 -6.63
C ASN A 116 10.49 8.93 -7.61
N GLN A 117 9.22 9.32 -7.74
CA GLN A 117 8.79 10.35 -8.68
C GLN A 117 9.11 11.78 -8.20
N SER A 118 9.16 12.00 -6.88
CA SER A 118 9.43 13.34 -6.33
C SER A 118 10.90 13.64 -6.12
N GLY A 119 11.71 12.62 -5.77
CA GLY A 119 13.08 12.77 -5.25
C GLY A 119 13.14 13.32 -3.82
N MET A 120 12.01 13.54 -3.16
CA MET A 120 11.90 14.19 -1.84
C MET A 120 12.02 13.17 -0.71
N VAL A 121 13.16 12.48 -0.63
CA VAL A 121 13.38 11.34 0.27
C VAL A 121 13.12 11.69 1.74
N LEU A 122 13.57 12.85 2.21
CA LEU A 122 13.43 13.23 3.61
C LEU A 122 11.96 13.53 3.98
N GLU A 123 11.23 14.23 3.11
CA GLU A 123 9.81 14.50 3.30
C GLU A 123 8.98 13.21 3.23
N SER A 124 9.25 12.33 2.27
CA SER A 124 8.64 11.01 2.21
C SER A 124 8.92 10.19 3.48
N GLY A 125 10.16 10.22 4.00
CA GLY A 125 10.49 9.57 5.27
C GLY A 125 9.69 10.11 6.45
N ARG A 126 9.43 11.43 6.51
CA ARG A 126 8.56 12.01 7.54
C ARG A 126 7.11 11.53 7.41
N ILE A 127 6.57 11.49 6.18
CA ILE A 127 5.22 10.96 5.91
C ILE A 127 5.14 9.49 6.31
N ALA A 128 6.13 8.68 5.93
CA ALA A 128 6.22 7.27 6.26
C ALA A 128 6.27 7.01 7.77
N ARG A 129 7.05 7.78 8.52
CA ARG A 129 7.06 7.70 9.99
C ARG A 129 5.69 8.02 10.60
N GLN A 130 5.01 9.06 10.11
CA GLN A 130 3.67 9.41 10.60
C GLN A 130 2.66 8.30 10.29
N PHE A 131 2.71 7.74 9.08
CA PHE A 131 1.89 6.60 8.69
C PHE A 131 2.13 5.40 9.61
N LEU A 132 3.39 5.03 9.84
CA LEU A 132 3.76 3.93 10.73
C LEU A 132 3.29 4.16 12.17
N LEU A 133 3.38 5.40 12.69
CA LEU A 133 2.85 5.73 14.02
C LEU A 133 1.32 5.60 14.09
N SER A 134 0.58 5.96 13.05
CA SER A 134 -0.87 5.76 12.98
C SER A 134 -1.26 4.29 12.86
N VAL A 135 -0.45 3.46 12.18
CA VAL A 135 -0.62 2.01 12.16
C VAL A 135 -0.33 1.41 13.55
N ASP A 136 0.82 1.76 14.14
CA ASP A 136 1.27 1.22 15.43
C ASP A 136 0.31 1.62 16.58
N SER A 137 -0.36 2.77 16.48
CA SER A 137 -1.37 3.23 17.45
C SER A 137 -2.76 2.62 17.25
N GLY A 138 -3.00 1.96 16.11
CA GLY A 138 -4.31 1.43 15.71
C GLY A 138 -5.30 2.48 15.22
N GLU A 139 -4.84 3.70 14.91
CA GLU A 139 -5.66 4.75 14.28
C GLU A 139 -6.12 4.33 12.88
N ILE A 140 -5.23 3.67 12.12
CA ILE A 140 -5.53 3.08 10.81
C ILE A 140 -5.08 1.63 10.76
N ASP A 141 -5.79 0.79 10.00
CA ASP A 141 -5.30 -0.55 9.64
C ASP A 141 -5.29 -0.72 8.11
N PRO A 142 -4.24 -0.26 7.41
CA PRO A 142 -4.17 -0.28 5.95
C PRO A 142 -4.10 -1.70 5.36
N ARG A 143 -3.82 -2.72 6.17
CA ARG A 143 -3.84 -4.12 5.69
C ARG A 143 -5.26 -4.63 5.58
N LEU A 144 -6.10 -4.33 6.58
CA LEU A 144 -7.51 -4.71 6.59
C LEU A 144 -8.35 -3.75 5.73
N ARG A 145 -8.07 -2.44 5.82
CA ARG A 145 -8.82 -1.34 5.18
C ARG A 145 -7.84 -0.40 4.45
N PRO A 146 -7.38 -0.77 3.24
CA PRO A 146 -6.41 0.00 2.47
C PRO A 146 -6.77 1.48 2.29
N GLU A 147 -8.06 1.78 2.17
CA GLU A 147 -8.60 3.12 1.99
C GLU A 147 -8.24 4.06 3.15
N GLU A 148 -8.19 3.57 4.38
CA GLU A 148 -7.78 4.38 5.54
C GLU A 148 -6.34 4.87 5.37
N GLY A 149 -5.47 3.98 4.89
CA GLY A 149 -4.10 4.30 4.55
C GLY A 149 -4.01 5.28 3.39
N TRP A 150 -4.77 5.07 2.32
CA TRP A 150 -4.77 5.96 1.15
C TRP A 150 -5.25 7.37 1.50
N VAL A 151 -6.32 7.51 2.27
CA VAL A 151 -6.82 8.81 2.74
C VAL A 151 -5.77 9.52 3.60
N PHE A 152 -5.13 8.80 4.51
CA PHE A 152 -4.04 9.31 5.32
C PHE A 152 -2.89 9.84 4.45
N LEU A 153 -2.46 9.04 3.48
CA LEU A 153 -1.33 9.36 2.61
C LEU A 153 -1.64 10.55 1.71
N LEU A 154 -2.85 10.64 1.14
CA LEU A 154 -3.26 11.77 0.30
C LEU A 154 -3.12 13.08 1.08
N ARG A 155 -3.71 13.12 2.28
CA ARG A 155 -3.63 14.29 3.17
C ARG A 155 -2.19 14.64 3.51
N SER A 156 -1.38 13.63 3.82
CA SER A 156 0.03 13.81 4.20
C SER A 156 0.86 14.37 3.04
N TYR A 157 0.72 13.82 1.84
CA TYR A 157 1.42 14.33 0.66
C TYR A 157 1.00 15.75 0.31
N LEU A 158 -0.30 16.06 0.33
CA LEU A 158 -0.79 17.43 0.10
C LEU A 158 -0.18 18.42 1.11
N ASN A 159 -0.07 18.02 2.38
CA ASN A 159 0.50 18.86 3.43
C ASN A 159 2.03 19.05 3.29
N PHE A 160 2.78 17.97 3.02
CA PHE A 160 4.25 18.02 3.01
C PHE A 160 4.86 18.46 1.68
N PHE A 161 4.26 18.06 0.55
CA PHE A 161 4.77 18.44 -0.79
C PHE A 161 4.11 19.72 -1.31
N GLY A 162 2.98 20.12 -0.72
CA GLY A 162 2.10 21.14 -1.27
C GLY A 162 1.20 20.59 -2.35
N GLU A 163 0.03 21.19 -2.51
CA GLU A 163 -1.06 20.67 -3.34
C GLU A 163 -0.63 20.37 -4.78
N GLN A 164 -0.06 21.36 -5.48
CA GLN A 164 0.31 21.21 -6.89
C GLN A 164 1.31 20.07 -7.11
N ARG A 165 2.34 19.98 -6.26
CA ARG A 165 3.41 19.00 -6.40
C ARG A 165 2.93 17.60 -6.02
N ALA A 166 2.15 17.47 -4.94
CA ALA A 166 1.57 16.20 -4.53
C ALA A 166 0.68 15.62 -5.63
N ARG A 167 -0.22 16.43 -6.20
CA ARG A 167 -1.09 16.00 -7.31
C ARG A 167 -0.30 15.62 -8.56
N GLN A 168 0.73 16.38 -8.91
CA GLN A 168 1.61 16.04 -10.03
C GLN A 168 2.29 14.68 -9.81
N VAL A 169 2.82 14.43 -8.61
CA VAL A 169 3.55 13.20 -8.26
C VAL A 169 2.61 11.99 -8.20
N LEU A 170 1.46 12.12 -7.56
CA LEU A 170 0.48 11.03 -7.42
C LEU A 170 -0.27 10.79 -8.74
N GLY A 171 -0.45 11.82 -9.57
CA GLY A 171 -1.09 11.72 -10.88
C GLY A 171 -0.17 11.21 -12.00
N SER A 172 1.16 11.18 -11.80
CA SER A 172 2.11 10.78 -12.85
C SER A 172 2.28 9.28 -13.01
N SER A 173 1.78 8.50 -12.05
CA SER A 173 1.93 7.05 -12.05
C SER A 173 0.57 6.40 -12.23
N ASP A 174 0.42 5.72 -13.37
CA ASP A 174 -0.73 4.85 -13.61
C ASP A 174 -0.62 3.64 -12.67
N ASN A 175 -1.70 3.38 -11.95
CA ASN A 175 -1.82 2.26 -11.05
C ASN A 175 -2.76 1.24 -11.69
N GLN A 176 -2.20 0.39 -12.56
CA GLN A 176 -2.91 -0.74 -13.14
C GLN A 176 -3.05 -1.92 -12.19
N ALA A 177 -3.04 -1.67 -10.88
CA ALA A 177 -3.05 -2.75 -9.93
C ALA A 177 -4.46 -3.35 -9.84
N ASP A 178 -4.56 -4.66 -10.08
CA ASP A 178 -5.78 -5.52 -10.15
C ASP A 178 -6.61 -5.64 -8.85
N HIS A 179 -6.51 -4.68 -7.92
CA HIS A 179 -7.03 -4.79 -6.55
C HIS A 179 -8.25 -3.91 -6.27
N ARG A 180 -8.56 -2.92 -7.13
CA ARG A 180 -9.78 -2.12 -7.08
C ARG A 180 -10.37 -2.00 -8.47
N HIS A 181 -11.70 -1.97 -8.55
CA HIS A 181 -12.36 -1.76 -9.83
C HIS A 181 -12.20 -0.33 -10.38
N TYR A 182 -12.03 0.65 -9.50
CA TYR A 182 -11.51 1.95 -9.91
C TYR A 182 -10.00 1.86 -10.03
N ALA A 183 -9.54 1.81 -11.27
CA ALA A 183 -8.14 1.89 -11.65
C ALA A 183 -7.88 3.19 -12.42
N GLY A 184 -6.62 3.60 -12.48
CA GLY A 184 -6.20 4.89 -13.01
C GLY A 184 -4.93 5.34 -12.30
N SER A 185 -4.67 6.64 -12.29
CA SER A 185 -3.56 7.17 -11.51
C SER A 185 -3.70 6.90 -10.01
N VAL A 186 -2.58 6.84 -9.30
CA VAL A 186 -2.58 6.73 -7.83
C VAL A 186 -3.44 7.84 -7.19
N LEU A 187 -3.39 9.05 -7.75
CA LEU A 187 -4.23 10.16 -7.29
C LEU A 187 -5.73 9.85 -7.41
N GLU A 188 -6.19 9.37 -8.57
CA GLU A 188 -7.61 9.06 -8.80
C GLU A 188 -8.13 7.98 -7.85
N VAL A 189 -7.32 6.95 -7.58
CA VAL A 189 -7.65 5.89 -6.62
C VAL A 189 -7.83 6.48 -5.21
N MET A 190 -6.89 7.31 -4.78
CA MET A 190 -6.91 7.91 -3.44
C MET A 190 -8.06 8.91 -3.28
N GLU A 191 -8.35 9.73 -4.30
CA GLU A 191 -9.45 10.68 -4.27
C GLU A 191 -10.81 9.98 -4.29
N THR A 192 -10.97 8.95 -5.12
CA THR A 192 -12.19 8.12 -5.17
C THR A 192 -12.44 7.43 -3.83
N ALA A 193 -11.41 6.80 -3.25
CA ALA A 193 -11.52 6.18 -1.93
C ALA A 193 -11.85 7.19 -0.82
N THR A 194 -11.27 8.40 -0.90
CA THR A 194 -11.57 9.48 0.05
C THR A 194 -13.02 9.93 -0.05
N ALA A 195 -13.52 10.12 -1.27
CA ALA A 195 -14.89 10.49 -1.52
C ALA A 195 -15.88 9.41 -1.05
N ALA A 196 -15.60 8.13 -1.38
CA ALA A 196 -16.40 6.99 -0.95
C ALA A 196 -16.43 6.83 0.57
N GLY A 197 -15.28 6.95 1.23
CA GLY A 197 -15.19 6.92 2.69
C GLY A 197 -16.02 8.02 3.35
N ALA A 198 -15.96 9.25 2.83
CA ALA A 198 -16.74 10.38 3.36
C ALA A 198 -18.26 10.19 3.21
N ALA A 199 -18.72 9.57 2.13
CA ALA A 199 -20.13 9.33 1.85
C ALA A 199 -20.68 8.01 2.43
N SER A 200 -19.80 7.13 2.91
CA SER A 200 -20.12 5.75 3.29
C SER A 200 -21.30 5.63 4.27
N SER A 201 -21.29 6.38 5.39
CA SER A 201 -22.39 6.36 6.36
C SER A 201 -23.69 6.95 5.82
N TRP A 202 -23.63 7.96 4.96
CA TRP A 202 -24.81 8.54 4.34
C TRP A 202 -25.45 7.56 3.33
N LEU A 203 -24.62 6.93 2.50
CA LEU A 203 -25.03 5.90 1.55
C LEU A 203 -25.71 4.71 2.23
N ARG A 204 -25.20 4.27 3.39
CA ARG A 204 -25.80 3.20 4.22
C ARG A 204 -27.04 3.65 5.00
N GLY A 205 -27.40 4.93 4.96
CA GLY A 205 -28.55 5.47 5.70
C GLY A 205 -28.29 5.70 7.20
N GLU A 206 -27.05 5.62 7.65
CA GLU A 206 -26.63 5.92 9.03
C GLU A 206 -26.58 7.43 9.30
N ALA A 207 -26.27 8.22 8.27
CA ALA A 207 -26.32 9.69 8.30
C ALA A 207 -27.49 10.22 7.46
N GLU A 208 -28.19 11.24 7.96
CA GLU A 208 -29.37 11.81 7.30
C GLU A 208 -28.99 12.68 6.09
N SER A 209 -27.99 13.54 6.25
CA SER A 209 -27.50 14.50 5.25
C SER A 209 -26.31 13.97 4.46
N ALA A 210 -26.21 14.38 3.19
CA ALA A 210 -25.02 14.14 2.39
C ALA A 210 -23.79 14.81 3.06
N PRO A 211 -22.60 14.21 2.95
CA PRO A 211 -21.38 14.82 3.46
C PRO A 211 -21.02 16.09 2.67
N GLU A 212 -20.29 17.00 3.32
CA GLU A 212 -19.61 18.08 2.61
C GLU A 212 -18.43 17.53 1.80
N ARG A 213 -18.03 18.25 0.74
CA ARG A 213 -16.86 17.92 -0.08
C ARG A 213 -15.61 17.88 0.81
N PRO A 214 -14.89 16.73 0.89
CA PRO A 214 -13.62 16.69 1.61
C PRO A 214 -12.61 17.67 1.03
N ALA A 215 -12.01 18.50 1.90
CA ALA A 215 -11.07 19.56 1.49
C ALA A 215 -9.80 19.05 0.78
N VAL A 216 -9.51 17.75 0.85
CA VAL A 216 -8.35 17.12 0.19
C VAL A 216 -8.63 16.76 -1.28
N LEU A 217 -9.90 16.75 -1.71
CA LEU A 217 -10.26 16.47 -3.11
C LEU A 217 -9.93 17.68 -3.99
N GLY A 218 -9.18 17.45 -5.07
CA GLY A 218 -8.73 18.53 -5.95
C GLY A 218 -9.85 19.12 -6.77
N ASP A 219 -9.75 20.40 -7.11
CA ASP A 219 -10.82 21.15 -7.80
C ASP A 219 -11.37 20.46 -9.07
N SER A 220 -10.54 19.67 -9.75
CA SER A 220 -10.93 18.88 -10.93
C SER A 220 -11.70 17.60 -10.63
N PHE A 221 -11.72 17.12 -9.39
CA PHE A 221 -12.49 15.95 -8.96
C PHE A 221 -13.98 16.27 -8.97
N ASP A 222 -14.75 15.50 -9.75
CA ASP A 222 -16.19 15.68 -9.93
C ASP A 222 -17.00 15.16 -8.73
N TRP A 223 -16.89 15.87 -7.61
CA TRP A 223 -17.63 15.59 -6.39
C TRP A 223 -19.15 15.71 -6.56
N GLU A 224 -19.60 16.73 -7.31
CA GLU A 224 -21.04 16.98 -7.50
C GLU A 224 -21.69 15.90 -8.36
N GLY A 225 -21.02 15.46 -9.44
CA GLY A 225 -21.47 14.31 -10.21
C GLY A 225 -21.51 13.04 -9.37
N MET A 226 -20.48 12.82 -8.54
CA MET A 226 -20.40 11.66 -7.66
C MET A 226 -21.55 11.61 -6.64
N ILE A 227 -21.77 12.69 -5.90
CA ILE A 227 -22.88 12.82 -4.95
C ILE A 227 -24.24 12.72 -5.66
N GLY A 228 -24.36 13.26 -6.87
CA GLY A 228 -25.58 13.17 -7.68
C GLY A 228 -25.96 11.72 -8.01
N ILE A 229 -25.01 10.89 -8.43
CA ILE A 229 -25.23 9.46 -8.67
C ILE A 229 -25.61 8.74 -7.38
N TRP A 230 -24.87 8.99 -6.29
CA TRP A 230 -25.14 8.37 -4.99
C TRP A 230 -26.47 8.77 -4.37
N ALA A 231 -26.93 10.00 -4.60
CA ALA A 231 -28.25 10.45 -4.15
C ALA A 231 -29.36 9.64 -4.82
N ARG A 232 -29.25 9.37 -6.12
CA ARG A 232 -30.20 8.53 -6.87
C ARG A 232 -30.20 7.09 -6.35
N LEU A 233 -29.01 6.51 -6.15
CA LEU A 233 -28.87 5.17 -5.57
C LEU A 233 -29.53 5.10 -4.18
N ARG A 234 -29.28 6.10 -3.33
CA ARG A 234 -29.86 6.19 -1.99
C ARG A 234 -31.39 6.30 -2.02
N ALA A 235 -31.93 7.04 -2.99
CA ALA A 235 -33.37 7.17 -3.19
C ALA A 235 -34.03 5.94 -3.85
N GLY A 236 -33.25 4.96 -4.29
CA GLY A 236 -33.75 3.79 -5.04
C GLY A 236 -34.23 4.15 -6.45
N GLU A 237 -33.74 5.25 -7.00
CA GLU A 237 -34.08 5.71 -8.35
C GLU A 237 -33.27 4.97 -9.42
N ASN A 238 -33.79 5.00 -10.65
CA ASN A 238 -33.04 4.50 -11.79
C ASN A 238 -31.86 5.43 -12.10
N LEU A 239 -30.70 4.82 -12.36
CA LEU A 239 -29.54 5.53 -12.85
C LEU A 239 -29.81 6.08 -14.26
N PRO A 240 -29.19 7.22 -14.63
CA PRO A 240 -29.16 7.63 -16.03
C PRO A 240 -28.44 6.60 -16.89
N ASP A 241 -28.53 6.73 -18.22
CA ASP A 241 -27.66 5.96 -19.12
C ASP A 241 -26.20 6.38 -18.87
N LEU A 242 -25.39 5.43 -18.38
CA LEU A 242 -23.97 5.63 -18.07
C LEU A 242 -23.05 5.15 -19.21
N SER A 243 -23.62 4.78 -20.36
CA SER A 243 -22.87 4.30 -21.52
C SER A 243 -21.85 5.34 -21.98
N GLY A 244 -20.56 5.00 -21.91
CA GLY A 244 -19.46 5.90 -22.26
C GLY A 244 -18.98 6.83 -21.14
N GLU A 245 -19.65 6.84 -19.99
CA GLU A 245 -19.28 7.63 -18.81
C GLU A 245 -18.54 6.72 -17.80
N ALA A 246 -17.29 6.38 -18.10
CA ALA A 246 -16.50 5.40 -17.33
C ALA A 246 -16.35 5.80 -15.84
N PHE A 247 -16.15 7.09 -15.56
CA PHE A 247 -16.05 7.61 -14.19
C PHE A 247 -17.37 7.45 -13.44
N LEU A 248 -18.50 7.86 -14.03
CA LEU A 248 -19.81 7.76 -13.36
C LEU A 248 -20.27 6.31 -13.18
N THR A 249 -19.91 5.42 -14.11
CA THR A 249 -20.10 3.96 -13.97
C THR A 249 -19.36 3.44 -12.75
N THR A 250 -18.08 3.79 -12.64
CA THR A 250 -17.23 3.45 -11.49
C THR A 250 -17.82 3.95 -10.17
N VAL A 251 -18.28 5.21 -10.13
CA VAL A 251 -18.96 5.80 -8.97
C VAL A 251 -20.21 5.02 -8.58
N ALA A 252 -21.03 4.64 -9.56
CA ALA A 252 -22.26 3.91 -9.32
C ALA A 252 -21.98 2.53 -8.72
N ILE A 253 -20.99 1.81 -9.27
CA ILE A 253 -20.54 0.50 -8.76
C ILE A 253 -20.03 0.63 -7.32
N GLU A 254 -19.13 1.57 -7.03
CA GLU A 254 -18.63 1.79 -5.66
C GLU A 254 -19.79 2.15 -4.70
N GLY A 255 -20.74 2.97 -5.14
CA GLY A 255 -21.93 3.32 -4.35
C GLY A 255 -22.79 2.11 -4.00
N LEU A 256 -23.01 1.20 -4.95
CA LEU A 256 -23.73 -0.07 -4.73
C LEU A 256 -22.96 -0.99 -3.77
N ILE A 257 -21.63 -1.08 -3.91
CA ILE A 257 -20.77 -1.85 -3.00
C ILE A 257 -20.84 -1.30 -1.57
N GLN A 258 -20.75 0.02 -1.39
CA GLN A 258 -20.86 0.67 -0.07
C GLN A 258 -22.21 0.41 0.61
N ARG A 259 -23.27 0.21 -0.18
CA ARG A 259 -24.62 -0.13 0.27
C ARG A 259 -24.84 -1.63 0.51
N GLY A 260 -23.85 -2.47 0.21
CA GLY A 260 -23.96 -3.92 0.28
C GLY A 260 -24.79 -4.55 -0.86
N GLU A 261 -25.10 -3.79 -1.90
CA GLU A 261 -25.90 -4.22 -3.05
C GLU A 261 -25.03 -4.87 -4.14
N ILE A 262 -24.27 -5.90 -3.74
CA ILE A 262 -23.20 -6.49 -4.57
C ILE A 262 -23.71 -7.04 -5.90
N GLU A 263 -24.83 -7.78 -5.91
CA GLU A 263 -25.38 -8.33 -7.16
C GLU A 263 -25.73 -7.24 -8.17
N ARG A 264 -26.31 -6.12 -7.70
CA ARG A 264 -26.61 -4.97 -8.56
C ARG A 264 -25.34 -4.32 -9.10
N ALA A 265 -24.27 -4.29 -8.32
CA ALA A 265 -22.98 -3.77 -8.77
C ALA A 265 -22.37 -4.66 -9.87
N LEU A 266 -22.48 -5.99 -9.71
CA LEU A 266 -22.02 -6.96 -10.71
C LEU A 266 -22.84 -6.90 -12.00
N ASP A 267 -24.17 -6.79 -11.89
CA ASP A 267 -25.06 -6.66 -13.03
C ASP A 267 -24.80 -5.37 -13.80
N LEU A 268 -24.64 -4.24 -13.09
CA LEU A 268 -24.29 -2.96 -13.72
C LEU A 268 -22.96 -3.05 -14.48
N ALA A 269 -21.94 -3.67 -13.88
CA ALA A 269 -20.64 -3.84 -14.52
C ALA A 269 -20.73 -4.70 -15.80
N GLU A 270 -21.53 -5.77 -15.76
CA GLU A 270 -21.78 -6.60 -16.94
C GLU A 270 -22.54 -5.85 -18.04
N GLU A 271 -23.55 -5.05 -17.67
CA GLU A 271 -24.33 -4.24 -18.60
C GLU A 271 -23.46 -3.18 -19.31
N THR A 272 -22.55 -2.52 -18.58
CA THR A 272 -21.75 -1.42 -19.13
C THR A 272 -20.46 -1.88 -19.81
N GLY A 273 -19.83 -2.95 -19.32
CA GLY A 273 -18.50 -3.38 -19.72
C GLY A 273 -18.37 -4.87 -20.07
N GLY A 274 -19.45 -5.63 -19.93
CA GLY A 274 -19.48 -7.06 -20.21
C GLY A 274 -18.88 -7.93 -19.09
N LEU A 275 -18.72 -9.22 -19.39
CA LEU A 275 -18.31 -10.23 -18.41
C LEU A 275 -16.95 -9.94 -17.75
N ASN A 276 -16.01 -9.32 -18.47
CA ASN A 276 -14.69 -9.00 -17.92
C ASN A 276 -14.79 -7.98 -16.78
N ASP A 277 -15.63 -6.97 -16.93
CA ASP A 277 -15.83 -5.94 -15.90
C ASP A 277 -16.55 -6.55 -14.69
N ARG A 278 -17.57 -7.39 -14.92
CA ARG A 278 -18.21 -8.18 -13.84
C ARG A 278 -17.19 -8.95 -13.01
N LEU A 279 -16.28 -9.68 -13.66
CA LEU A 279 -15.25 -10.46 -12.98
C LEU A 279 -14.26 -9.58 -12.22
N THR A 280 -13.91 -8.41 -12.78
CA THR A 280 -13.07 -7.42 -12.10
C THR A 280 -13.74 -6.90 -10.82
N ILE A 281 -15.03 -6.57 -10.87
CA ILE A 281 -15.80 -6.16 -9.67
C ILE A 281 -15.86 -7.29 -8.65
N ALA A 282 -16.15 -8.51 -9.09
CA ALA A 282 -16.21 -9.68 -8.21
C ALA A 282 -14.88 -9.90 -7.47
N ARG A 283 -13.75 -9.78 -8.18
CA ARG A 283 -12.41 -9.88 -7.58
C ARG A 283 -12.16 -8.79 -6.55
N ASP A 284 -12.52 -7.54 -6.83
CA ASP A 284 -12.40 -6.44 -5.86
C ASP A 284 -13.21 -6.75 -4.59
N VAL A 285 -14.50 -7.09 -4.73
CA VAL A 285 -15.37 -7.41 -3.59
C VAL A 285 -14.81 -8.58 -2.76
N MET A 286 -14.38 -9.67 -3.42
CA MET A 286 -13.76 -10.81 -2.74
C MET A 286 -12.48 -10.40 -2.01
N THR A 287 -11.66 -9.52 -2.59
CA THR A 287 -10.45 -9.00 -1.97
C THR A 287 -10.80 -8.22 -0.70
N ARG A 288 -11.77 -7.30 -0.76
CA ARG A 288 -12.24 -6.55 0.41
C ARG A 288 -12.73 -7.48 1.52
N GLN A 289 -13.53 -8.49 1.17
CA GLN A 289 -14.06 -9.46 2.13
C GLN A 289 -12.94 -10.32 2.74
N ASN A 290 -12.01 -10.83 1.94
CA ASN A 290 -10.86 -11.60 2.42
C ASN A 290 -10.03 -10.79 3.43
N ARG A 291 -9.87 -9.47 3.20
CA ARG A 291 -9.20 -8.58 4.15
C ARG A 291 -9.95 -8.43 5.46
N LEU A 292 -11.27 -8.29 5.43
CA LEU A 292 -12.09 -8.09 6.63
C LEU A 292 -12.31 -9.37 7.45
N CYS A 293 -12.12 -10.56 6.88
CA CYS A 293 -12.25 -11.84 7.58
C CYS A 293 -10.94 -12.22 8.31
N ASP A 294 -10.21 -13.20 7.78
CA ASP A 294 -9.00 -13.74 8.44
C ASP A 294 -7.70 -13.26 7.77
N ALA A 295 -7.80 -12.42 6.73
CA ALA A 295 -6.67 -11.89 5.97
C ALA A 295 -5.69 -12.97 5.44
N HIS A 296 -6.17 -14.21 5.26
CA HIS A 296 -5.33 -15.37 4.91
C HIS A 296 -4.58 -15.23 3.58
N GLY A 297 -5.13 -14.45 2.64
CA GLY A 297 -4.52 -14.20 1.34
C GLY A 297 -3.57 -13.00 1.28
N ILE A 298 -3.41 -12.23 2.37
CA ILE A 298 -2.60 -11.00 2.37
C ILE A 298 -1.15 -11.31 2.72
N MET A 299 -0.22 -10.84 1.88
CA MET A 299 1.21 -10.84 2.19
C MET A 299 1.65 -9.42 2.60
N PRO A 300 2.40 -9.25 3.69
CA PRO A 300 3.05 -7.97 3.97
C PRO A 300 3.92 -7.53 2.79
N GLY A 301 3.76 -6.28 2.35
CA GLY A 301 4.43 -5.76 1.17
C GLY A 301 3.88 -6.26 -0.16
N GLU A 302 2.65 -6.78 -0.22
CA GLU A 302 1.97 -7.12 -1.49
C GLU A 302 1.98 -5.94 -2.49
N ALA A 303 1.77 -4.70 -2.00
CA ALA A 303 1.84 -3.50 -2.82
C ALA A 303 3.24 -3.33 -3.42
N LEU A 304 4.28 -3.52 -2.61
CA LEU A 304 5.68 -3.35 -2.98
C LEU A 304 6.19 -4.44 -3.92
N PHE A 305 5.91 -5.70 -3.62
CA PHE A 305 6.52 -6.85 -4.29
C PHE A 305 5.70 -7.40 -5.44
N LEU A 306 4.37 -7.25 -5.39
CA LEU A 306 3.44 -7.84 -6.34
C LEU A 306 2.65 -6.77 -7.10
N GLY A 307 2.97 -5.48 -6.92
CA GLY A 307 2.19 -4.39 -7.48
C GLY A 307 0.73 -4.44 -7.04
N GLY A 308 0.46 -4.93 -5.82
CA GLY A 308 -0.90 -5.08 -5.29
C GLY A 308 -1.67 -6.30 -5.79
N GLN A 309 -1.04 -7.19 -6.58
CA GLN A 309 -1.67 -8.45 -7.00
C GLN A 309 -1.77 -9.45 -5.84
N LEU A 310 -2.87 -10.19 -5.80
CA LEU A 310 -3.05 -11.30 -4.85
C LEU A 310 -2.26 -12.53 -5.34
N ILE A 311 -1.50 -13.16 -4.44
CA ILE A 311 -0.73 -14.39 -4.73
C ILE A 311 -1.65 -15.55 -5.07
N TYR A 312 -2.80 -15.61 -4.41
CA TYR A 312 -3.81 -16.65 -4.61
C TYR A 312 -4.97 -16.06 -5.40
N ASP A 313 -4.87 -16.08 -6.73
CA ASP A 313 -6.01 -15.91 -7.63
C ASP A 313 -6.69 -17.27 -7.75
N PHE A 314 -7.79 -17.49 -7.01
CA PHE A 314 -8.63 -18.67 -7.20
C PHE A 314 -9.48 -18.42 -8.46
N GLN A 315 -8.87 -18.65 -9.63
CA GLN A 315 -9.58 -18.75 -10.90
C GLN A 315 -10.35 -20.08 -11.00
#